data_AF-A0A349UPJ4-F1
#
_entry.id   AF-A0A349UPJ4-F1
#
_cell.length_a   1.000
_cell.length_b   1.000
_cell.length_c   1.000
_cell.angle_alpha   90.00
_cell.angle_beta   90.00
_cell.angle_gamma   90.00
#
_symmetry.space_group_name_H-M   'P 1'
#
loop_
_entity.id
_entity.type
_entity.pdbx_description
1 polymer ?
#
loop_
_entity_poly.entity_id
_entity_poly.type
_entity_poly.pdbx_seq_one_letter_code
_entity_poly.pdbx_strand_id
1 'polypeptide(L)'
;PSLAAAVHAALSVLPDGCARDGLTLLVNDPQRHTDTRAVLQCLAGCVRLDRCHIRVATGSHRFSMDLRRQFERQLLDGLPAVPVAWHDPDAPAAFDGPLLAIGSVEPHYFAGFTGAHKTCTIGFASCAAIERNHAFALSPSARPGRLAGNPVHEGILQMLGDLERRTPVAAVNLVQAGRRILGAFGGRVGETLSPAAQLAGATFLRQIDSPADAVVAEVSGPLARSFYQADKGIKNNEWSVRDGGTLVLLADCPDGIGQDDFVGLLRQAPTHRQAVET
;
A
#
# COMPACT_ATOMS: atom_id res chain seq x y z
N PRO A 1 -1.21 -6.15 18.97
CA PRO A 1 -0.84 -7.58 18.90
C PRO A 1 0.62 -7.74 18.45
N SER A 2 1.30 -8.81 18.88
CA SER A 2 2.67 -9.10 18.44
C SER A 2 2.69 -9.62 17.00
N LEU A 3 3.84 -9.48 16.32
CA LEU A 3 4.02 -9.97 14.96
C LEU A 3 3.79 -11.48 14.84
N ALA A 4 4.30 -12.26 15.80
CA ALA A 4 4.10 -13.71 15.82
C ALA A 4 2.62 -14.10 15.96
N ALA A 5 1.87 -13.42 16.84
CA ALA A 5 0.44 -13.67 16.98
C ALA A 5 -0.32 -13.34 15.68
N ALA A 6 0.04 -12.25 15.00
CA ALA A 6 -0.54 -11.89 13.71
C ALA A 6 -0.26 -12.95 12.63
N VAL A 7 0.97 -13.44 12.53
CA VAL A 7 1.32 -14.50 11.57
C VAL A 7 0.53 -15.78 11.85
N HIS A 8 0.45 -16.23 13.11
CA HIS A 8 -0.34 -17.41 13.47
C HIS A 8 -1.83 -17.24 13.14
N ALA A 9 -2.41 -16.08 13.45
CA ALA A 9 -3.81 -15.78 13.14
C ALA A 9 -4.09 -15.73 11.62
N ALA A 10 -3.13 -15.24 10.83
CA ALA A 10 -3.25 -15.25 9.38
C ALA A 10 -3.19 -16.66 8.80
N LEU A 11 -2.29 -17.51 9.31
CA LEU A 11 -2.19 -18.91 8.85
C LEU A 11 -3.42 -19.73 9.26
N SER A 12 -4.05 -19.45 10.41
CA SER A 12 -5.21 -20.21 10.88
C SER A 12 -6.49 -20.01 10.07
N VAL A 13 -6.55 -18.98 9.22
CA VAL A 13 -7.71 -18.75 8.33
C VAL A 13 -7.51 -19.31 6.91
N LEU A 14 -6.31 -19.82 6.61
CA LEU A 14 -6.02 -20.50 5.35
C LEU A 14 -6.33 -21.99 5.44
N PRO A 15 -6.57 -22.68 4.29
CA PRO A 15 -6.81 -24.11 4.28
C PRO A 15 -5.66 -24.92 4.89
N ASP A 16 -5.99 -26.03 5.53
CA ASP A 16 -5.01 -26.95 6.12
C ASP A 16 -3.97 -27.41 5.07
N GLY A 17 -2.71 -27.51 5.52
CA GLY A 17 -1.61 -27.96 4.66
C GLY A 17 -0.95 -26.87 3.82
N CYS A 18 -1.52 -25.66 3.70
CA CYS A 18 -0.88 -24.54 2.98
C CYS A 18 0.48 -24.12 3.57
N ALA A 19 0.69 -24.38 4.86
CA ALA A 19 1.97 -24.14 5.54
C ALA A 19 3.09 -25.08 5.06
N ARG A 20 2.75 -26.19 4.37
CA ARG A 20 3.71 -27.20 3.91
C ARG A 20 4.15 -26.98 2.47
N ASP A 21 3.24 -26.58 1.60
CA ASP A 21 3.52 -26.35 0.17
C ASP A 21 2.50 -25.37 -0.46
N GLY A 22 2.94 -24.60 -1.46
CA GLY A 22 2.05 -23.86 -2.36
C GLY A 22 1.45 -22.54 -1.83
N LEU A 23 1.98 -21.98 -0.74
CA LEU A 23 1.55 -20.65 -0.26
C LEU A 23 2.20 -19.53 -1.11
N THR A 24 1.37 -18.64 -1.64
CA THR A 24 1.86 -17.43 -2.31
C THR A 24 1.85 -16.24 -1.36
N LEU A 25 3.02 -15.61 -1.18
CA LEU A 25 3.24 -14.45 -0.34
C LEU A 25 3.17 -13.19 -1.21
N LEU A 26 2.10 -12.41 -1.07
CA LEU A 26 1.97 -11.13 -1.76
C LEU A 26 2.59 -10.03 -0.92
N VAL A 27 3.60 -9.35 -1.46
CA VAL A 27 4.38 -8.35 -0.71
C VAL A 27 4.34 -7.00 -1.42
N ASN A 28 4.44 -5.90 -0.68
CA ASN A 28 4.56 -4.60 -1.30
C ASN A 28 5.88 -4.45 -2.07
N ASP A 29 5.84 -3.59 -3.09
CA ASP A 29 7.01 -3.16 -3.84
C ASP A 29 7.92 -2.17 -3.05
N PRO A 30 9.06 -1.76 -3.62
CA PRO A 30 10.00 -0.84 -2.97
C PRO A 30 9.46 0.56 -2.66
N GLN A 31 8.29 0.97 -3.17
CA GLN A 31 7.68 2.26 -2.81
C GLN A 31 6.96 2.22 -1.46
N ARG A 32 6.97 1.08 -0.77
CA ARG A 32 6.46 0.94 0.59
C ARG A 32 7.58 0.52 1.51
N HIS A 33 7.55 1.06 2.72
CA HIS A 33 8.53 0.75 3.75
C HIS A 33 8.15 -0.48 4.59
N THR A 34 7.12 -1.23 4.20
CA THR A 34 6.62 -2.41 4.89
C THR A 34 7.78 -3.32 5.29
N ASP A 35 7.91 -3.60 6.60
CA ASP A 35 8.92 -4.53 7.11
C ASP A 35 8.52 -5.99 6.83
N THR A 36 8.38 -6.30 5.55
CA THR A 36 8.00 -7.61 5.03
C THR A 36 9.00 -8.67 5.47
N ARG A 37 10.29 -8.33 5.54
CA ARG A 37 11.34 -9.26 6.00
C ARG A 37 11.07 -9.74 7.42
N ALA A 38 10.67 -8.87 8.34
CA ALA A 38 10.31 -9.30 9.69
C ALA A 38 9.14 -10.30 9.68
N VAL A 39 8.15 -10.10 8.80
CA VAL A 39 7.03 -11.05 8.62
C VAL A 39 7.54 -12.39 8.08
N LEU A 40 8.41 -12.37 7.07
CA LEU A 40 9.02 -13.58 6.50
C LEU A 40 9.86 -14.34 7.53
N GLN A 41 10.64 -13.65 8.36
CA GLN A 41 11.40 -14.27 9.45
C GLN A 41 10.49 -15.00 10.44
N CYS A 42 9.35 -14.39 10.77
CA CYS A 42 8.38 -15.03 11.65
C CYS A 42 7.66 -16.21 10.96
N LEU A 43 7.37 -16.09 9.66
CA LEU A 43 6.82 -17.17 8.85
C LEU A 43 7.77 -18.37 8.73
N ALA A 44 9.09 -18.16 8.70
CA ALA A 44 10.08 -19.23 8.60
C ALA A 44 9.98 -20.28 9.73
N GLY A 45 9.44 -19.89 10.90
CA GLY A 45 9.17 -20.80 12.02
C GLY A 45 7.84 -21.58 11.90
N CYS A 46 6.97 -21.20 10.96
CA CYS A 46 5.61 -21.73 10.83
C CYS A 46 5.36 -22.44 9.49
N VAL A 47 6.08 -22.05 8.43
CA VAL A 47 5.90 -22.55 7.07
C VAL A 47 7.24 -22.93 6.41
N ARG A 48 7.18 -23.80 5.41
CA ARG A 48 8.32 -24.12 4.54
C ARG A 48 8.52 -23.01 3.51
N LEU A 49 9.29 -21.97 3.85
CA LEU A 49 9.53 -20.83 2.93
C LEU A 49 10.16 -21.26 1.60
N ASP A 50 11.00 -22.30 1.59
CA ASP A 50 11.59 -22.89 0.37
C ASP A 50 10.55 -23.51 -0.58
N ARG A 51 9.31 -23.68 -0.11
CA ARG A 51 8.13 -24.19 -0.84
C ARG A 51 7.08 -23.11 -1.10
N CYS A 52 7.37 -21.86 -0.75
CA CYS A 52 6.49 -20.72 -1.01
C CYS A 52 6.90 -20.01 -2.31
N HIS A 53 6.02 -19.14 -2.80
CA HIS A 53 6.34 -18.21 -3.88
C HIS A 53 6.09 -16.78 -3.42
N ILE A 54 7.02 -15.86 -3.69
CA ILE A 54 6.81 -14.43 -3.44
C ILE A 54 6.35 -13.76 -4.73
N ARG A 55 5.30 -12.96 -4.61
CA ARG A 55 4.75 -12.11 -5.66
C ARG A 55 4.80 -10.66 -5.21
N VAL A 56 5.62 -9.84 -5.87
CA VAL A 56 5.74 -8.41 -5.55
C VAL A 56 4.60 -7.64 -6.22
N ALA A 57 3.78 -6.99 -5.40
CA ALA A 57 2.60 -6.23 -5.81
C ALA A 57 3.00 -4.79 -6.19
N THR A 58 3.16 -4.57 -7.49
CA THR A 58 3.65 -3.31 -8.09
C THR A 58 2.55 -2.31 -8.44
N GLY A 59 1.30 -2.77 -8.56
CA GLY A 59 0.23 -1.96 -9.16
C GLY A 59 0.65 -1.43 -10.52
N SER A 60 0.58 -0.12 -10.73
CA SER A 60 1.04 0.54 -11.96
C SER A 60 2.54 0.88 -11.97
N HIS A 61 3.29 0.60 -10.89
CA HIS A 61 4.69 0.97 -10.83
C HIS A 61 5.57 0.12 -11.75
N ARG A 62 6.66 0.72 -12.23
CA ARG A 62 7.69 0.05 -13.03
C ARG A 62 9.04 0.22 -12.33
N PHE A 63 9.85 -0.83 -12.35
CA PHE A 63 11.15 -0.89 -11.67
C PHE A 63 12.19 -1.48 -12.61
N SER A 64 13.39 -0.88 -12.64
CA SER A 64 14.54 -1.42 -13.36
C SER A 64 14.99 -2.77 -12.78
N MET A 65 15.65 -3.58 -13.60
CA MET A 65 16.15 -4.88 -13.15
C MET A 65 17.12 -4.78 -11.97
N ASP A 66 17.94 -3.73 -11.90
CA ASP A 66 18.87 -3.53 -10.79
C ASP A 66 18.15 -3.23 -9.48
N LEU A 67 17.11 -2.40 -9.52
CA LEU A 67 16.31 -2.08 -8.34
C LEU A 67 15.52 -3.31 -7.87
N ARG A 68 14.99 -4.11 -8.79
CA ARG A 68 14.33 -5.40 -8.45
C ARG A 68 15.30 -6.34 -7.74
N ARG A 69 16.50 -6.54 -8.29
CA ARG A 69 17.55 -7.39 -7.69
C ARG A 69 17.99 -6.88 -6.32
N GLN A 70 18.13 -5.57 -6.17
CA GLN A 70 18.47 -4.97 -4.88
C GLN A 70 17.38 -5.23 -3.84
N PHE A 71 16.12 -5.02 -4.20
CA PHE A 71 14.99 -5.28 -3.33
C PHE A 71 14.90 -6.76 -2.92
N GLU A 72 15.01 -7.69 -3.88
CA GLU A 72 14.98 -9.13 -3.61
C GLU A 72 16.08 -9.55 -2.64
N ARG A 73 17.31 -9.06 -2.82
CA ARG A 73 18.42 -9.31 -1.88
C ARG A 73 18.11 -8.81 -0.47
N GLN A 74 17.54 -7.61 -0.35
CA GLN A 74 17.20 -7.04 0.96
C GLN A 74 16.04 -7.77 1.63
N LEU A 75 15.04 -8.17 0.83
CA LEU A 75 13.85 -8.90 1.29
C LEU A 75 14.21 -10.27 1.86
N LEU A 76 15.12 -10.99 1.20
CA LEU A 76 15.50 -12.37 1.53
C LEU A 76 16.80 -12.50 2.32
N ASP A 77 17.40 -11.38 2.77
CA ASP A 77 18.64 -11.42 3.54
C ASP A 77 18.50 -12.28 4.81
N GLY A 78 19.37 -13.28 4.96
CA GLY A 78 19.32 -14.24 6.07
C GLY A 78 18.12 -15.22 6.05
N LEU A 79 17.38 -15.31 4.94
CA LEU A 79 16.28 -16.25 4.75
C LEU A 79 16.63 -17.30 3.67
N PRO A 80 15.93 -18.45 3.65
CA PRO A 80 16.05 -19.41 2.55
C PRO A 80 15.76 -18.75 1.20
N ALA A 81 16.33 -19.31 0.13
CA ALA A 81 15.98 -18.89 -1.22
C ALA A 81 14.50 -19.20 -1.50
N VAL A 82 13.74 -18.19 -1.91
CA VAL A 82 12.33 -18.30 -2.29
C VAL A 82 12.17 -17.70 -3.69
N PRO A 83 11.48 -18.37 -4.63
CA PRO A 83 11.20 -17.79 -5.94
C PRO A 83 10.44 -16.46 -5.81
N VAL A 84 10.95 -15.41 -6.45
CA VAL A 84 10.30 -14.09 -6.51
C VAL A 84 9.87 -13.80 -7.94
N ALA A 85 8.62 -13.39 -8.11
CA ALA A 85 8.11 -12.83 -9.36
C ALA A 85 7.45 -11.48 -9.09
N TRP A 86 7.53 -10.59 -10.07
CA TRP A 86 6.95 -9.25 -9.98
C TRP A 86 5.66 -9.19 -10.77
N HIS A 87 4.66 -8.52 -10.21
CA HIS A 87 3.43 -8.24 -10.92
C HIS A 87 3.71 -7.36 -12.15
N ASP A 88 3.06 -7.71 -13.25
CA ASP A 88 3.03 -6.94 -14.48
C ASP A 88 1.56 -6.58 -14.76
N PRO A 89 1.16 -5.30 -14.62
CA PRO A 89 -0.23 -4.90 -14.77
C PRO A 89 -0.70 -4.93 -16.23
N ASP A 90 0.19 -5.19 -17.19
CA ASP A 90 -0.15 -5.39 -18.60
C ASP A 90 -0.36 -6.88 -18.94
N ALA A 91 -0.11 -7.78 -17.99
CA ALA A 91 -0.28 -9.23 -18.14
C ALA A 91 -1.48 -9.76 -17.33
N PRO A 92 -2.10 -10.89 -17.74
CA PRO A 92 -3.12 -11.55 -16.95
C PRO A 92 -2.58 -12.00 -15.59
N ALA A 93 -3.20 -11.52 -14.51
CA ALA A 93 -2.92 -11.95 -13.15
C ALA A 93 -3.79 -13.16 -12.79
N ALA A 94 -3.16 -14.28 -12.40
CA ALA A 94 -3.83 -15.45 -11.85
C ALA A 94 -3.09 -15.94 -10.61
N PHE A 95 -3.84 -16.58 -9.71
CA PHE A 95 -3.33 -17.19 -8.50
C PHE A 95 -3.69 -18.68 -8.51
N ASP A 96 -2.68 -19.53 -8.35
CA ASP A 96 -2.83 -20.99 -8.41
C ASP A 96 -2.94 -21.63 -7.02
N GLY A 97 -3.15 -20.84 -5.97
CA GLY A 97 -3.15 -21.32 -4.59
C GLY A 97 -3.51 -20.26 -3.54
N PRO A 98 -3.50 -20.64 -2.24
CA PRO A 98 -3.80 -19.73 -1.14
C PRO A 98 -2.80 -18.57 -1.07
N LEU A 99 -3.30 -17.42 -0.64
CA LEU A 99 -2.56 -16.16 -0.61
C LEU A 99 -2.39 -15.67 0.83
N LEU A 100 -1.17 -15.23 1.15
CA LEU A 100 -0.91 -14.41 2.33
C LEU A 100 -0.44 -13.03 1.88
N ALA A 101 -1.33 -12.03 2.01
CA ALA A 101 -1.03 -10.65 1.67
C ALA A 101 -0.38 -9.92 2.85
N ILE A 102 0.79 -9.34 2.62
CA ILE A 102 1.58 -8.62 3.61
C ILE A 102 1.59 -7.14 3.22
N GLY A 103 1.09 -6.29 4.11
CA GLY A 103 1.04 -4.84 3.86
C GLY A 103 1.28 -4.01 5.10
N SER A 104 1.56 -2.72 4.90
CA SER A 104 1.54 -1.70 5.95
C SER A 104 0.29 -0.83 5.87
N VAL A 105 -0.20 -0.36 7.01
CA VAL A 105 -1.38 0.50 7.16
C VAL A 105 -0.95 1.89 7.62
N GLU A 106 -1.13 2.86 6.73
CA GLU A 106 -0.92 4.29 6.92
C GLU A 106 -2.02 5.06 6.18
N PRO A 107 -2.31 6.32 6.55
CA PRO A 107 -3.27 7.15 5.80
C PRO A 107 -2.89 7.26 4.32
N HIS A 108 -3.87 7.08 3.45
CA HIS A 108 -3.72 7.21 2.01
C HIS A 108 -4.62 8.32 1.49
N TYR A 109 -4.03 9.30 0.80
CA TYR A 109 -4.64 10.58 0.47
C TYR A 109 -6.06 10.52 -0.17
N PHE A 110 -6.38 9.53 -1.00
CA PHE A 110 -7.76 9.34 -1.49
C PHE A 110 -8.44 8.03 -1.08
N ALA A 111 -7.72 7.05 -0.53
CA ALA A 111 -8.24 5.68 -0.36
C ALA A 111 -8.55 5.33 1.10
N GLY A 112 -8.54 6.32 2.00
CA GLY A 112 -8.62 6.10 3.43
C GLY A 112 -7.28 5.64 3.99
N PHE A 113 -7.02 4.34 3.94
CA PHE A 113 -5.79 3.73 4.45
C PHE A 113 -5.17 2.76 3.43
N THR A 114 -3.87 2.54 3.53
CA THR A 114 -3.19 1.42 2.87
C THR A 114 -3.42 0.10 3.61
N GLY A 115 -2.86 -1.00 3.10
CA GLY A 115 -2.83 -2.29 3.79
C GLY A 115 -2.79 -3.47 2.84
N ALA A 116 -2.87 -4.67 3.41
CA ALA A 116 -2.93 -5.94 2.70
C ALA A 116 -4.09 -5.99 1.70
N HIS A 117 -5.26 -5.41 2.03
CA HIS A 117 -6.40 -5.29 1.13
C HIS A 117 -6.07 -4.58 -0.20
N LYS A 118 -5.25 -3.52 -0.18
CA LYS A 118 -4.72 -2.87 -1.38
C LYS A 118 -3.61 -3.68 -2.04
N THR A 119 -2.81 -4.40 -1.25
CA THR A 119 -1.70 -5.21 -1.74
C THR A 119 -2.18 -6.32 -2.67
N CYS A 120 -3.24 -7.05 -2.28
CA CYS A 120 -3.80 -8.13 -3.08
C CYS A 120 -4.84 -7.69 -4.12
N THR A 121 -5.24 -6.41 -4.13
CA THR A 121 -6.15 -5.84 -5.14
C THR A 121 -5.39 -4.90 -6.06
N ILE A 122 -5.35 -3.60 -5.76
CA ILE A 122 -4.69 -2.56 -6.57
C ILE A 122 -3.23 -2.91 -6.88
N GLY A 123 -2.50 -3.46 -5.91
CA GLY A 123 -1.10 -3.86 -6.09
C GLY A 123 -0.90 -5.02 -7.06
N PHE A 124 -1.95 -5.77 -7.39
CA PHE A 124 -1.92 -6.93 -8.29
C PHE A 124 -2.96 -6.85 -9.42
N ALA A 125 -3.55 -5.66 -9.62
CA ALA A 125 -4.56 -5.41 -10.63
C ALA A 125 -3.93 -4.94 -11.94
N SER A 126 -4.68 -5.08 -13.04
CA SER A 126 -4.28 -4.50 -14.32
C SER A 126 -4.42 -2.98 -14.32
N CYS A 127 -3.69 -2.28 -15.20
CA CYS A 127 -3.78 -0.82 -15.35
C CYS A 127 -5.24 -0.36 -15.52
N ALA A 128 -6.01 -1.00 -16.40
CA ALA A 128 -7.41 -0.67 -16.64
C ALA A 128 -8.31 -0.83 -15.39
N ALA A 129 -8.04 -1.83 -14.54
CA ALA A 129 -8.80 -2.02 -13.30
C ALA A 129 -8.41 -0.97 -12.25
N ILE A 130 -7.12 -0.63 -12.17
CA ILE A 130 -6.61 0.44 -11.30
C ILE A 130 -7.25 1.77 -11.69
N GLU A 131 -7.20 2.15 -12.96
CA GLU A 131 -7.78 3.38 -13.50
C GLU A 131 -9.28 3.48 -13.23
N ARG A 132 -10.04 2.41 -13.49
CA ARG A 132 -11.48 2.37 -13.21
C ARG A 132 -11.79 2.63 -11.73
N ASN A 133 -11.01 2.07 -10.81
CA ASN A 133 -11.17 2.31 -9.38
C ASN A 133 -10.73 3.74 -8.98
N HIS A 134 -9.65 4.24 -9.60
CA HIS A 134 -9.05 5.54 -9.27
C HIS A 134 -9.80 6.72 -9.90
N ALA A 135 -10.69 6.48 -10.88
CA ALA A 135 -11.60 7.50 -11.41
C ALA A 135 -12.45 8.18 -10.32
N PHE A 136 -12.67 7.50 -9.19
CA PHE A 136 -13.40 8.05 -8.05
C PHE A 136 -12.53 8.83 -7.05
N ALA A 137 -11.22 9.00 -7.31
CA ALA A 137 -10.28 9.66 -6.39
C ALA A 137 -10.56 11.15 -6.19
N LEU A 138 -11.27 11.81 -7.11
CA LEU A 138 -11.70 13.20 -6.99
C LEU A 138 -13.01 13.37 -6.22
N SER A 139 -13.63 12.27 -5.77
CA SER A 139 -14.84 12.34 -4.95
C SER A 139 -14.56 13.11 -3.66
N PRO A 140 -15.46 14.00 -3.21
CA PRO A 140 -15.34 14.64 -1.91
C PRO A 140 -15.27 13.65 -0.74
N SER A 141 -15.66 12.38 -0.92
CA SER A 141 -15.55 11.33 0.10
C SER A 141 -14.25 10.52 0.03
N ALA A 142 -13.45 10.67 -1.03
CA ALA A 142 -12.16 10.02 -1.20
C ALA A 142 -11.09 10.80 -0.43
N ARG A 143 -10.93 10.50 0.87
CA ARG A 143 -10.07 11.26 1.79
C ARG A 143 -9.12 10.37 2.59
N PRO A 144 -8.01 10.92 3.14
CA PRO A 144 -7.18 10.18 4.08
C PRO A 144 -8.01 9.81 5.32
N GLY A 145 -7.78 8.62 5.86
CA GLY A 145 -8.46 8.15 7.07
C GLY A 145 -9.91 7.71 6.92
N ARG A 146 -10.56 7.95 5.77
CA ARG A 146 -11.96 7.59 5.53
C ARG A 146 -12.10 6.30 4.74
N LEU A 147 -12.59 5.24 5.38
CA LEU A 147 -12.93 3.96 4.74
C LEU A 147 -14.41 3.91 4.33
N ALA A 148 -15.32 4.05 5.30
CA ALA A 148 -16.76 3.96 5.04
C ALA A 148 -17.27 5.10 4.13
N GLY A 149 -17.92 4.72 3.02
CA GLY A 149 -18.45 5.67 2.04
C GLY A 149 -17.37 6.35 1.19
N ASN A 150 -16.13 5.87 1.25
CA ASN A 150 -15.08 6.28 0.32
C ASN A 150 -15.18 5.41 -0.94
N PRO A 151 -15.57 5.96 -2.10
CA PRO A 151 -15.84 5.16 -3.29
C PRO A 151 -14.62 4.38 -3.81
N VAL A 152 -13.41 4.89 -3.59
CA VAL A 152 -12.18 4.17 -3.95
C VAL A 152 -11.99 2.94 -3.07
N HIS A 153 -12.30 3.05 -1.77
CA HIS A 153 -12.23 1.92 -0.84
C HIS A 153 -13.33 0.90 -1.12
N GLU A 154 -14.56 1.34 -1.40
CA GLU A 154 -15.66 0.43 -1.75
C GLU A 154 -15.35 -0.38 -3.01
N GLY A 155 -14.75 0.23 -4.04
CA GLY A 155 -14.29 -0.50 -5.22
C GLY A 155 -13.16 -1.50 -4.92
N ILE A 156 -12.26 -1.17 -3.99
CA ILE A 156 -11.26 -2.14 -3.48
C ILE A 156 -11.94 -3.31 -2.77
N LEU A 157 -12.99 -3.08 -1.97
CA LEU A 157 -13.74 -4.14 -1.30
C LEU A 157 -14.45 -5.06 -2.30
N GLN A 158 -14.98 -4.51 -3.40
CA GLN A 158 -15.55 -5.30 -4.49
C GLN A 158 -14.48 -6.20 -5.12
N MET A 159 -13.33 -5.64 -5.49
CA MET A 159 -12.20 -6.42 -6.04
C MET A 159 -11.72 -7.51 -5.07
N LEU A 160 -11.66 -7.20 -3.78
CA LEU A 160 -11.28 -8.15 -2.74
C LEU A 160 -12.30 -9.28 -2.63
N GLY A 161 -13.60 -8.97 -2.61
CA GLY A 161 -14.65 -9.98 -2.59
C GLY A 161 -14.61 -10.89 -3.82
N ASP A 162 -14.31 -10.33 -4.99
CA ASP A 162 -14.14 -11.11 -6.23
C ASP A 162 -12.92 -12.04 -6.19
N LEU A 163 -11.84 -11.63 -5.52
CA LEU A 163 -10.67 -12.45 -5.27
C LEU A 163 -10.99 -13.56 -4.26
N GLU A 164 -11.57 -13.22 -3.11
CA GLU A 164 -11.85 -14.17 -2.02
C GLU A 164 -12.87 -15.26 -2.41
N ARG A 165 -13.73 -15.02 -3.41
CA ARG A 165 -14.62 -16.05 -3.98
C ARG A 165 -13.90 -17.12 -4.79
N ARG A 166 -12.68 -16.85 -5.28
CA ARG A 166 -11.91 -17.73 -6.16
C ARG A 166 -10.67 -18.29 -5.49
N THR A 167 -10.14 -17.57 -4.51
CA THR A 167 -8.85 -17.89 -3.90
C THR A 167 -8.91 -17.60 -2.39
N PRO A 168 -8.49 -18.54 -1.52
CA PRO A 168 -8.34 -18.26 -0.10
C PRO A 168 -7.29 -17.17 0.13
N VAL A 169 -7.64 -16.11 0.88
CA VAL A 169 -6.75 -14.99 1.17
C VAL A 169 -6.71 -14.72 2.67
N ALA A 170 -5.49 -14.64 3.20
CA ALA A 170 -5.20 -14.13 4.53
C ALA A 170 -4.35 -12.86 4.43
N ALA A 171 -4.31 -12.09 5.51
CA ALA A 171 -3.53 -10.87 5.60
C ALA A 171 -2.63 -10.86 6.83
N VAL A 172 -1.48 -10.19 6.70
CA VAL A 172 -0.75 -9.56 7.81
C VAL A 172 -0.60 -8.08 7.50
N ASN A 173 -1.22 -7.24 8.33
CA ASN A 173 -1.10 -5.80 8.30
C ASN A 173 -0.16 -5.31 9.40
N LEU A 174 0.82 -4.48 9.03
CA LEU A 174 1.71 -3.78 9.96
C LEU A 174 1.29 -2.32 10.10
N VAL A 175 1.31 -1.80 11.33
CA VAL A 175 1.36 -0.35 11.57
C VAL A 175 2.76 -0.04 12.05
N GLN A 176 3.48 0.83 11.35
CA GLN A 176 4.91 1.06 11.58
C GLN A 176 5.30 2.52 11.37
N ALA A 177 6.26 2.99 12.16
CA ALA A 177 6.86 4.32 12.02
C ALA A 177 8.37 4.15 11.80
N GLY A 178 8.83 4.45 10.58
CA GLY A 178 10.20 4.11 10.16
C GLY A 178 10.43 2.60 10.25
N ARG A 179 11.46 2.19 11.00
CA ARG A 179 11.80 0.77 11.23
C ARG A 179 11.06 0.13 12.41
N ARG A 180 10.24 0.90 13.14
CA ARG A 180 9.56 0.41 14.34
C ARG A 180 8.17 -0.09 14.01
N ILE A 181 7.92 -1.37 14.21
CA ILE A 181 6.58 -1.96 14.16
C ILE A 181 5.83 -1.58 15.44
N LEU A 182 4.75 -0.82 15.31
CA LEU A 182 3.86 -0.38 16.40
C LEU A 182 2.76 -1.41 16.68
N GLY A 183 2.34 -2.15 15.66
CA GLY A 183 1.39 -3.23 15.78
C GLY A 183 1.34 -4.11 14.53
N ALA A 184 0.96 -5.36 14.72
CA ALA A 184 0.73 -6.31 13.64
C ALA A 184 -0.65 -6.96 13.83
N PHE A 185 -1.37 -7.18 12.73
CA PHE A 185 -2.73 -7.71 12.73
C PHE A 185 -2.84 -8.75 11.62
N GLY A 186 -3.28 -9.97 11.95
CA GLY A 186 -3.40 -11.04 10.96
C GLY A 186 -4.69 -11.82 11.10
N GLY A 187 -5.12 -12.42 9.99
CA GLY A 187 -6.43 -13.07 9.85
C GLY A 187 -7.04 -12.81 8.47
N ARG A 188 -8.38 -12.77 8.40
CA ARG A 188 -9.10 -12.42 7.16
C ARG A 188 -8.83 -10.97 6.77
N VAL A 189 -8.70 -10.70 5.47
CA VAL A 189 -8.24 -9.39 4.98
C VAL A 189 -9.07 -8.23 5.54
N GLY A 190 -10.41 -8.29 5.42
CA GLY A 190 -11.30 -7.26 5.93
C GLY A 190 -11.27 -7.07 7.46
N GLU A 191 -11.08 -8.15 8.21
CA GLU A 191 -11.07 -8.13 9.68
C GLU A 191 -9.78 -7.52 10.24
N THR A 192 -8.66 -7.67 9.53
CA THR A 192 -7.37 -7.08 9.96
C THR A 192 -7.30 -5.58 9.74
N LEU A 193 -8.06 -5.02 8.79
CA LEU A 193 -7.94 -3.62 8.40
C LEU A 193 -8.49 -2.68 9.48
N SER A 194 -9.66 -2.97 10.05
CA SER A 194 -10.30 -2.10 11.05
C SER A 194 -9.42 -1.80 12.27
N PRO A 195 -8.89 -2.80 13.01
CA PRO A 195 -8.03 -2.52 14.16
C PRO A 195 -6.67 -1.90 13.76
N ALA A 196 -6.15 -2.24 12.58
CA ALA A 196 -4.93 -1.60 12.07
C ALA A 196 -5.16 -0.12 11.71
N ALA A 197 -6.30 0.21 11.09
CA ALA A 197 -6.70 1.57 10.75
C ALA A 197 -6.94 2.42 11.99
N GLN A 198 -7.51 1.83 13.06
CA GLN A 198 -7.65 2.52 14.34
C GLN A 198 -6.29 2.92 14.92
N LEU A 199 -5.33 1.99 14.96
CA LEU A 199 -3.98 2.28 15.45
C LEU A 199 -3.24 3.28 14.55
N ALA A 200 -3.34 3.12 13.23
CA ALA A 200 -2.75 4.04 12.26
C ALA A 200 -3.35 5.45 12.39
N GLY A 201 -4.67 5.56 12.57
CA GLY A 201 -5.38 6.81 12.80
C GLY A 201 -4.88 7.52 14.06
N ALA A 202 -4.83 6.81 15.19
CA ALA A 202 -4.31 7.37 16.44
C ALA A 202 -2.83 7.79 16.34
N THR A 203 -2.06 7.12 15.49
CA THR A 203 -0.63 7.40 15.33
C THR A 203 -0.38 8.61 14.40
N PHE A 204 -0.99 8.59 13.20
CA PHE A 204 -0.60 9.45 12.08
C PHE A 204 -1.59 10.57 11.77
N LEU A 205 -2.85 10.46 12.19
CA LEU A 205 -3.83 11.53 11.96
C LEU A 205 -3.81 12.52 13.12
N ARG A 206 -4.07 13.79 12.81
CA ARG A 206 -4.25 14.85 13.79
C ARG A 206 -5.55 15.57 13.50
N GLN A 207 -6.32 15.79 14.55
CA GLN A 207 -7.51 16.62 14.51
C GLN A 207 -7.11 18.05 14.86
N ILE A 208 -7.62 19.00 14.08
CA ILE A 208 -7.52 20.43 14.32
C ILE A 208 -8.94 21.00 14.42
N ASP A 209 -9.11 22.08 15.19
CA ASP A 209 -10.43 22.65 15.47
C ASP A 209 -11.05 23.34 14.24
N SER A 210 -10.20 23.91 13.38
CA SER A 210 -10.58 24.54 12.12
C SER A 210 -9.43 24.49 11.11
N PRO A 211 -9.69 24.55 9.79
CA PRO A 211 -8.64 24.68 8.79
C PRO A 211 -7.76 25.92 9.02
N ALA A 212 -6.46 25.79 8.84
CA ALA A 212 -5.48 26.85 9.02
C ALA A 212 -5.40 27.78 7.81
N ASP A 213 -4.94 29.02 8.03
CA ASP A 213 -4.62 29.97 6.95
C ASP A 213 -3.44 29.50 6.09
N ALA A 214 -2.43 28.91 6.74
CA ALA A 214 -1.27 28.35 6.07
C ALA A 214 -0.68 27.16 6.82
N VAL A 215 -0.11 26.21 6.07
CA VAL A 215 0.60 25.03 6.58
C VAL A 215 1.93 24.89 5.88
N VAL A 216 2.98 24.57 6.64
CA VAL A 216 4.27 24.15 6.11
C VAL A 216 4.37 22.63 6.25
N ALA A 217 4.41 21.93 5.12
CA ALA A 217 4.57 20.49 5.05
C ALA A 217 6.04 20.16 4.75
N GLU A 218 6.80 19.83 5.79
CA GLU A 218 8.16 19.32 5.65
C GLU A 218 8.13 17.82 5.37
N VAL A 219 8.66 17.41 4.22
CA VAL A 219 8.76 16.00 3.82
C VAL A 219 10.23 15.64 3.74
N SER A 220 10.60 14.56 4.44
CA SER A 220 11.97 14.07 4.51
C SER A 220 12.06 12.57 4.22
N GLY A 221 13.29 12.07 4.12
CA GLY A 221 13.56 10.65 3.91
C GLY A 221 13.06 10.14 2.55
N PRO A 222 12.55 8.90 2.47
CA PRO A 222 12.22 8.27 1.19
C PRO A 222 11.15 8.99 0.37
N LEU A 223 10.20 9.69 1.02
CA LEU A 223 9.17 10.46 0.32
C LEU A 223 9.71 11.77 -0.26
N ALA A 224 10.84 12.28 0.24
CA ALA A 224 11.46 13.51 -0.23
C ALA A 224 12.39 13.29 -1.44
N ARG A 225 12.47 12.07 -1.97
CA ARG A 225 13.38 11.75 -3.07
C ARG A 225 13.00 12.42 -4.39
N SER A 226 11.71 12.55 -4.68
CA SER A 226 11.19 13.21 -5.87
C SER A 226 9.92 13.99 -5.56
N PHE A 227 9.60 14.99 -6.38
CA PHE A 227 8.37 15.78 -6.21
C PHE A 227 7.10 14.92 -6.26
N TYR A 228 7.05 13.92 -7.15
CA TYR A 228 5.93 12.97 -7.23
C TYR A 228 5.64 12.27 -5.89
N GLN A 229 6.68 11.88 -5.14
CA GLN A 229 6.49 11.27 -3.83
C GLN A 229 6.21 12.33 -2.75
N ALA A 230 6.87 13.49 -2.83
CA ALA A 230 6.73 14.58 -1.87
C ALA A 230 5.34 15.25 -1.93
N ASP A 231 4.68 15.23 -3.08
CA ASP A 231 3.29 15.71 -3.27
C ASP A 231 2.29 15.01 -2.33
N LYS A 232 2.60 13.80 -1.84
CA LYS A 232 1.81 13.15 -0.79
C LYS A 232 1.76 13.98 0.50
N GLY A 233 2.79 14.78 0.78
CA GLY A 233 2.79 15.75 1.88
C GLY A 233 1.74 16.85 1.67
N ILE A 234 1.53 17.29 0.44
CA ILE A 234 0.44 18.20 0.08
C ILE A 234 -0.89 17.48 0.22
N LYS A 235 -1.07 16.34 -0.47
CA LYS A 235 -2.35 15.62 -0.56
C LYS A 235 -2.86 15.08 0.76
N ASN A 236 -1.99 14.68 1.68
CA ASN A 236 -2.41 14.26 3.01
C ASN A 236 -2.81 15.44 3.92
N ASN A 237 -2.37 16.67 3.61
CA ASN A 237 -2.58 17.84 4.47
C ASN A 237 -3.45 18.93 3.82
N GLU A 238 -3.88 18.82 2.56
CA GLU A 238 -4.66 19.86 1.88
C GLU A 238 -5.96 20.21 2.62
N TRP A 239 -6.58 19.23 3.28
CA TRP A 239 -7.79 19.40 4.12
C TRP A 239 -7.57 20.17 5.42
N SER A 240 -6.32 20.34 5.83
CA SER A 240 -5.96 21.14 7.01
C SER A 240 -5.84 22.64 6.71
N VAL A 241 -5.96 23.04 5.44
CA VAL A 241 -5.85 24.43 4.99
C VAL A 241 -7.21 24.91 4.49
N ARG A 242 -7.61 26.12 4.85
CA ARG A 242 -8.87 26.69 4.34
C ARG A 242 -8.82 26.94 2.84
N ASP A 243 -9.98 27.03 2.20
CA ASP A 243 -10.07 27.50 0.82
C ASP A 243 -9.43 28.90 0.69
N GLY A 244 -8.59 29.05 -0.34
CA GLY A 244 -7.78 30.25 -0.55
C GLY A 244 -6.64 30.46 0.47
N GLY A 245 -6.32 29.45 1.29
CA GLY A 245 -5.14 29.43 2.16
C GLY A 245 -3.87 29.01 1.40
N THR A 246 -2.76 28.82 2.11
CA THR A 246 -1.45 28.48 1.50
C THR A 246 -0.84 27.22 2.10
N LEU A 247 -0.42 26.29 1.25
CA LEU A 247 0.39 25.14 1.66
C LEU A 247 1.79 25.27 1.06
N VAL A 248 2.81 25.27 1.91
CA VAL A 248 4.23 25.32 1.51
C VAL A 248 4.83 23.93 1.69
N LEU A 249 5.25 23.30 0.59
CA LEU A 249 5.98 22.03 0.63
C LEU A 249 7.49 22.31 0.76
N LEU A 250 8.13 21.71 1.76
CA LEU A 250 9.59 21.70 1.91
C LEU A 250 10.10 20.27 1.69
N ALA A 251 10.78 20.03 0.57
CA ALA A 251 11.34 18.72 0.21
C ALA A 251 12.54 18.85 -0.74
N ASP A 252 13.63 18.11 -0.48
CA ASP A 252 14.88 18.21 -1.24
C ASP A 252 14.78 17.74 -2.70
N CYS A 253 13.98 16.70 -2.96
CA CYS A 253 13.74 16.12 -4.28
C CYS A 253 15.00 15.87 -5.13
N PRO A 254 16.04 15.17 -4.61
CA PRO A 254 17.31 14.95 -5.33
C PRO A 254 17.16 14.16 -6.65
N ASP A 255 16.10 13.35 -6.78
CA ASP A 255 15.76 12.63 -8.02
C ASP A 255 14.90 13.48 -8.98
N GLY A 256 14.75 14.78 -8.70
CA GLY A 256 13.96 15.71 -9.50
C GLY A 256 12.45 15.48 -9.35
N ILE A 257 11.73 15.55 -10.47
CA ILE A 257 10.26 15.54 -10.41
C ILE A 257 9.70 14.13 -10.17
N GLY A 258 10.37 13.08 -10.62
CA GLY A 258 9.92 11.70 -10.49
C GLY A 258 9.28 11.18 -11.77
N GLN A 259 8.00 10.79 -11.73
CA GLN A 259 7.33 10.18 -12.88
C GLN A 259 7.05 11.21 -13.99
N ASP A 260 7.58 10.98 -15.19
CA ASP A 260 7.44 11.91 -16.33
C ASP A 260 5.97 12.12 -16.73
N ASP A 261 5.16 11.05 -16.73
CA ASP A 261 3.74 11.11 -17.08
C ASP A 261 2.95 12.04 -16.14
N PHE A 262 3.29 12.05 -14.85
CA PHE A 262 2.67 12.95 -13.88
C PHE A 262 2.89 14.42 -14.25
N VAL A 263 4.10 14.79 -14.67
CA VAL A 263 4.40 16.15 -15.13
C VAL A 263 3.75 16.44 -16.48
N GLY A 264 3.75 15.45 -17.36
CA GLY A 264 3.08 15.54 -18.65
C GLY A 264 1.61 15.92 -18.49
N LEU A 265 0.89 15.22 -17.61
CA LEU A 265 -0.51 15.50 -17.29
C LEU A 265 -0.71 16.89 -16.67
N LEU A 266 0.12 17.29 -15.71
CA LEU A 266 0.06 18.63 -15.12
C LEU A 266 0.30 19.74 -16.14
N ARG A 267 1.19 19.52 -17.11
CA ARG A 267 1.47 20.47 -18.20
C ARG A 267 0.34 20.58 -19.21
N GLN A 268 -0.40 19.48 -19.44
CA GLN A 268 -1.57 19.46 -20.33
C GLN A 268 -2.75 20.25 -19.74
N ALA A 269 -2.85 20.29 -18.41
CA ALA A 269 -3.88 21.02 -17.69
C ALA A 269 -3.26 22.04 -16.70
N PRO A 270 -2.73 23.19 -17.18
CA PRO A 270 -1.99 24.14 -16.35
C PRO A 270 -2.86 24.89 -15.32
N THR A 271 -4.18 24.67 -15.33
CA THR A 271 -5.10 25.21 -14.33
C THR A 271 -5.98 24.10 -13.76
N HIS A 272 -6.42 24.26 -12.51
CA HIS A 272 -7.36 23.33 -11.87
C HIS A 272 -8.64 23.13 -12.71
N ARG A 273 -9.18 24.22 -13.29
CA ARG A 273 -10.37 24.15 -14.15
C ARG A 273 -10.16 23.18 -15.31
N GLN A 274 -9.05 23.32 -16.03
CA GLN A 274 -8.71 22.44 -17.15
C GLN A 274 -8.51 20.99 -16.69
N ALA A 275 -7.92 20.77 -15.51
CA ALA A 275 -7.66 19.43 -14.98
C ALA A 275 -8.94 18.68 -14.58
N VAL A 276 -10.01 19.40 -14.23
CA VAL A 276 -11.31 18.80 -13.87
C VAL A 276 -12.20 18.55 -15.10
N GLU A 277 -12.00 19.33 -16.17
CA GLU A 277 -12.82 19.29 -17.40
C GLU A 277 -12.29 18.32 -18.47
N THR A 278 -11.08 17.76 -18.28
CA THR A 278 -10.40 16.82 -19.19
C THR A 278 -10.54 15.38 -18.71
#